data_AF-A0A2A2T9G1-F1
#
_entry.id   AF-A0A2A2T9G1-F1
#
_cell.length_a   1.000
_cell.length_b   1.000
_cell.length_c   1.000
_cell.angle_alpha   90.00
_cell.angle_beta   90.00
_cell.angle_gamma   90.00
#
_symmetry.space_group_name_H-M   'P 1'
#
loop_
_entity.id
_entity.type
_entity.pdbx_description
1 polymer ?
#
loop_
_entity_poly.entity_id
_entity_poly.type
_entity_poly.pdbx_seq_one_letter_code
_entity_poly.pdbx_strand_id
1 'polypeptide(L)' 'PRTILLEQELQDAIKKSREICAITSPRSEECAAAWGVVDELQAEIAHQEAKRIEKTAFEEFCEEFPETLRKGEFDEWCSG' A
#
# COMPACT_ATOMS: atom_id res chain seq x y z
N PRO A 1 1.38 -3.71 13.27
CA PRO A 1 0.69 -3.22 12.04
C PRO A 1 1.62 -2.29 11.27
N ARG A 2 1.85 -2.55 9.97
CA ARG A 2 2.73 -1.74 9.13
C ARG A 2 2.20 -0.31 8.95
N THR A 3 0.88 -0.14 9.05
CA THR A 3 0.14 1.13 9.05
C THR A 3 0.63 2.15 10.08
N ILE A 4 0.97 1.74 11.31
CA ILE A 4 1.42 2.68 12.36
C ILE A 4 2.73 3.38 11.96
N LEU A 5 3.63 2.66 11.27
CA LEU A 5 4.89 3.24 10.78
C LEU A 5 4.63 4.22 9.63
N LEU A 6 3.75 3.84 8.69
CA LEU A 6 3.37 4.69 7.56
C LEU A 6 2.66 5.98 8.00
N GLU A 7 1.84 5.92 9.06
CA GLU A 7 1.20 7.11 9.63
C GLU A 7 2.24 8.10 10.21
N GLN A 8 3.31 7.60 10.83
CA GLN A 8 4.40 8.45 11.31
C GLN A 8 5.16 9.08 10.15
N GLU A 9 5.51 8.28 9.13
CA GLU A 9 6.16 8.76 7.91
C GLU A 9 5.30 9.80 7.17
N LEU A 10 3.98 9.63 7.16
CA LEU A 10 3.03 10.59 6.60
C LEU A 10 3.09 11.94 7.33
N GLN A 11 3.13 11.95 8.66
CA GLN A 11 3.23 13.22 9.41
C GLN A 11 4.54 13.94 9.13
N ASP A 12 5.65 13.21 9.05
CA ASP A 12 6.96 13.76 8.71
C ASP A 12 6.98 14.30 7.27
N ALA A 13 6.39 13.57 6.31
CA ALA A 13 6.27 14.00 4.92
C ALA A 13 5.42 15.26 4.76
N ILE A 14 4.31 15.38 5.51
CA ILE A 14 3.47 16.59 5.52
C ILE A 14 4.28 17.78 6.05
N LYS A 15 5.02 17.61 7.16
CA LYS A 15 5.85 18.67 7.73
C LYS A 15 6.92 19.11 6.75
N LYS A 16 7.64 18.16 6.16
CA LYS A 16 8.69 18.42 5.16
C LYS A 16 8.14 19.11 3.92
N SER A 17 6.96 18.69 3.44
CA SER A 17 6.30 19.33 2.28
C SER A 17 5.97 20.78 2.56
N ARG A 18 5.45 21.10 3.75
CA ARG A 18 5.19 22.49 4.16
C ARG A 18 6.47 23.32 4.22
N GLU A 19 7.55 22.77 4.75
CA GLU A 19 8.86 23.43 4.79
C GLU A 19 9.41 23.71 3.38
N ILE A 20 9.34 22.72 2.47
CA ILE A 20 9.79 22.86 1.08
C ILE A 20 8.97 23.92 0.35
N CYS A 21 7.63 23.89 0.47
CA CYS A 21 6.75 24.87 -0.16
C CYS A 21 6.94 26.29 0.39
N ALA A 22 7.32 26.42 1.67
CA ALA A 22 7.63 27.71 2.29
C ALA A 22 8.97 28.29 1.82
N ILE A 23 9.96 27.44 1.53
CA ILE A 23 11.29 27.85 1.05
C ILE A 23 11.26 28.16 -0.45
N THR A 24 10.52 27.38 -1.24
CA THR A 24 10.50 27.49 -2.70
C THR A 24 9.36 28.39 -3.19
N SER A 25 8.17 27.83 -3.39
CA SER A 25 6.91 28.52 -3.71
C SER A 25 5.79 27.46 -3.72
N PRO A 26 4.54 27.81 -3.38
CA PRO A 26 3.41 26.88 -3.54
C PRO A 26 3.16 26.39 -4.98
N ARG A 27 3.76 27.03 -5.99
CA ARG A 27 3.66 26.64 -7.40
C ARG A 27 4.96 26.03 -7.96
N SER A 28 5.96 25.81 -7.12
CA SER A 28 7.22 25.22 -7.55
C SER A 28 7.05 23.72 -7.83
N GLU A 29 7.89 23.18 -8.71
CA GLU A 29 7.92 21.74 -8.99
C GLU A 29 8.35 20.95 -7.73
N GLU A 30 9.23 21.54 -6.92
CA GLU A 30 9.72 20.93 -5.68
C GLU A 30 8.61 20.81 -4.63
N CYS A 31 7.74 21.82 -4.51
CA CYS A 31 6.56 21.77 -3.65
C CYS A 31 5.57 20.71 -4.13
N ALA A 32 5.32 20.65 -5.45
CA ALA A 32 4.44 19.64 -6.04
C ALA A 32 4.97 18.22 -5.83
N ALA A 33 6.27 17.99 -6.04
CA ALA A 33 6.92 16.70 -5.82
C ALA A 33 6.86 16.26 -4.34
N ALA A 34 7.04 17.19 -3.41
CA ALA A 34 6.95 16.88 -1.98
C ALA A 34 5.54 16.43 -1.58
N TRP A 35 4.51 17.11 -2.07
CA TRP A 35 3.11 16.69 -1.87
C TRP A 35 2.76 15.39 -2.60
N GLY A 36 3.40 15.08 -3.73
CA GLY A 36 3.25 13.78 -4.39
C GLY A 36 3.63 12.60 -3.48
N VAL A 37 4.68 12.74 -2.67
CA VAL A 37 5.07 11.72 -1.68
C VAL A 37 3.99 11.54 -0.60
N VAL A 38 3.35 12.64 -0.18
CA VAL A 38 2.25 12.58 0.79
C VAL A 38 1.06 11.81 0.21
N ASP A 39 0.69 12.08 -1.04
CA ASP A 39 -0.40 11.39 -1.72
C ASP A 39 -0.13 9.89 -1.87
N GLU A 40 1.10 9.49 -2.22
CA GLU A 40 1.50 8.07 -2.31
C GLU A 40 1.39 7.36 -0.95
N LEU A 41 1.89 7.98 0.13
CA LEU A 41 1.78 7.42 1.48
C LEU A 41 0.33 7.26 1.92
N GLN A 42 -0.52 8.24 1.63
CA GLN A 42 -1.95 8.15 1.94
C GLN A 42 -2.65 7.06 1.14
N ALA A 43 -2.27 6.87 -0.13
CA ALA A 43 -2.80 5.81 -0.97
C ALA A 43 -2.41 4.41 -0.43
N GLU A 44 -1.16 4.22 0.01
CA GLU A 44 -0.71 2.96 0.60
C GLU A 44 -1.39 2.69 1.96
N ILE A 45 -1.54 3.70 2.82
CA ILE A 45 -2.29 3.54 4.08
C ILE A 45 -3.72 3.12 3.78
N ALA A 46 -4.41 3.80 2.86
CA ALA A 46 -5.76 3.45 2.44
C ALA A 46 -5.82 2.03 1.84
N HIS A 47 -4.79 1.60 1.10
CA HIS A 47 -4.70 0.25 0.56
C HIS A 47 -4.54 -0.81 1.66
N GLN A 48 -3.72 -0.54 2.68
CA GLN A 48 -3.52 -1.45 3.81
C GLN A 48 -4.74 -1.52 4.74
N GLU A 49 -5.46 -0.40 4.88
CA GLU A 49 -6.75 -0.34 5.60
C GLU A 49 -7.90 -0.92 4.78
N ALA A 50 -7.78 -0.95 3.45
CA ALA A 50 -8.76 -1.57 2.60
C ALA A 50 -8.95 -3.02 3.02
N LYS A 51 -10.23 -3.41 3.08
CA LYS A 51 -10.71 -4.64 3.69
C LYS A 51 -9.81 -5.83 3.34
N ARG A 52 -9.02 -6.27 4.32
CA ARG A 52 -8.13 -7.39 4.15
C ARG A 52 -8.99 -8.65 3.97
N ILE A 53 -9.01 -9.17 2.76
CA ILE A 53 -9.66 -10.45 2.48
C ILE A 53 -8.70 -11.52 3.05
N GLU A 54 -9.12 -12.21 4.11
CA GLU A 54 -8.28 -13.26 4.71
C GLU A 54 -8.09 -14.45 3.77
N LYS A 55 -9.14 -14.76 3.00
CA LYS A 55 -9.13 -15.74 1.92
C LYS A 55 -10.00 -15.27 0.76
N THR A 56 -9.42 -15.26 -0.43
CA THR A 56 -10.14 -15.09 -1.68
C THR A 56 -11.00 -16.32 -1.94
N ALA A 57 -12.09 -16.16 -2.67
CA ALA A 57 -12.93 -17.29 -3.09
C ALA A 57 -12.12 -18.34 -3.89
N PHE A 58 -11.00 -17.95 -4.51
CA PHE A 58 -10.10 -18.85 -5.19
C PHE A 58 -9.25 -19.68 -4.21
N GLU A 59 -8.74 -19.08 -3.14
CA GLU A 59 -8.04 -19.81 -2.08
C GLU A 59 -8.98 -20.80 -1.36
N GLU A 60 -10.22 -20.40 -1.10
CA GLU A 60 -11.25 -21.32 -0.56
C GLU A 60 -11.50 -22.50 -1.52
N PHE A 61 -11.61 -22.23 -2.82
CA PHE A 61 -11.75 -23.27 -3.84
C PHE A 61 -10.53 -24.20 -3.91
N CYS A 62 -9.30 -23.67 -3.83
CA CYS A 62 -8.08 -24.49 -3.77
C CYS A 62 -8.13 -25.45 -2.55
N GLU A 63 -8.58 -24.97 -1.40
CA GLU A 63 -8.68 -25.79 -0.17
C GLU A 63 -9.76 -26.86 -0.23
N GLU A 64 -10.90 -26.59 -0.88
CA GLU A 64 -11.99 -27.54 -1.07
C GLU A 64 -11.64 -28.67 -2.05
N PHE A 65 -10.77 -28.39 -3.04
CA PHE A 65 -10.44 -29.33 -4.12
C PHE A 65 -8.92 -29.50 -4.31
N PRO A 66 -8.19 -29.98 -3.30
CA PRO A 66 -6.73 -30.15 -3.36
C PRO A 66 -6.26 -31.12 -4.46
N GLU A 67 -7.16 -31.96 -4.98
CA GLU A 67 -6.92 -32.93 -6.05
C GLU A 67 -7.09 -32.35 -7.47
N THR A 68 -7.74 -31.20 -7.63
CA THR A 68 -7.96 -30.57 -8.95
C THR A 68 -6.70 -29.86 -9.47
N LEU A 69 -5.77 -29.54 -8.57
CA LEU A 69 -4.47 -28.96 -8.89
C LEU A 69 -3.45 -30.09 -9.03
N ARG A 70 -2.73 -30.11 -10.15
CA ARG A 70 -1.67 -31.11 -10.40
C ARG A 70 -0.63 -30.97 -9.29
N LYS A 71 -0.21 -32.08 -8.66
CA LYS A 71 0.84 -32.10 -7.62
C LYS A 71 2.06 -31.29 -8.09
N GLY A 72 2.19 -30.05 -7.59
CA GLY A 72 3.24 -29.09 -7.98
C GLY A 72 2.73 -27.69 -8.33
N GLU A 73 1.48 -27.52 -8.78
CA GLU A 73 0.92 -26.20 -9.16
C GLU A 73 0.21 -25.48 -7.99
N PHE A 74 -0.08 -26.20 -6.90
CA PHE A 74 -0.79 -25.66 -5.73
C PHE A 74 -0.06 -24.48 -5.06
N ASP A 75 1.27 -24.59 -4.95
CA ASP A 75 2.12 -23.61 -4.27
C ASP A 75 2.33 -22.34 -5.13
N GLU A 76 2.29 -22.48 -6.46
CA GLU A 76 2.57 -21.40 -7.42
C GLU A 76 1.32 -20.56 -7.72
N TRP A 77 0.12 -21.12 -7.56
CA TRP A 77 -1.14 -20.43 -7.87
C TRP A 77 -1.91 -19.92 -6.66
N CYS A 78 -1.84 -20.59 -5.50
CA CYS A 78 -2.67 -20.25 -4.34
C CYS A 78 -1.89 -19.45 -3.26
N SER A 79 -0.66 -19.01 -3.53
CA SER A 79 0.18 -18.29 -2.53
C SER A 79 0.31 -16.78 -2.70
N GLY A 80 -0.15 -16.20 -3.82
CA GLY A 80 -0.09 -14.75 -4.08
C GLY A 80 1.30 -14.21 -4.36
#